data_AF-A0A8H3SKV6-F1
#
_entry.id   AF-A0A8H3SKV6-F1
#
_cell.length_a   1.000
_cell.length_b   1.000
_cell.length_c   1.000
_cell.angle_alpha   90.00
_cell.angle_beta   90.00
_cell.angle_gamma   90.00
#
_symmetry.space_group_name_H-M   'P 1'
#
loop_
_entity.id
_entity.type
_entity.pdbx_description
1 polymer ?
#
loop_
_entity_poly.entity_id
_entity_poly.type
_entity_poly.pdbx_seq_one_letter_code
_entity_poly.pdbx_strand_id
1 'polypeptide(L)'
;MISDLYSQSFNFQSFLQKGVDPRTGQYTVSIQLFVAPSETRNCPSLELSLSYNPLNTKDIGLGTGWSFNLPSYDHRQGKTLLLSSGENFQATETTSAFFIQDQKLKSFQAKRTGSSAGSTYEVAYKSGQVEILSGFNNTYNQSVPITIYGANGRALSLEWTRNGEQPRLSKIQDGEDVLLEVQYSDAQVTITKAPGTTAASTFTLIRRNAQLTQLKLPLDDDTPPWQFSYTPSATDLCVSHR
;
A
#
# COMPACT_ATOMS: atom_id res chain seq x y z
N MET A 1 -16.33 -21.10 -9.35
CA MET A 1 -15.37 -20.33 -10.15
C MET A 1 -15.32 -18.94 -9.56
N ILE A 2 -14.20 -18.52 -9.01
CA ILE A 2 -14.02 -17.15 -8.52
C ILE A 2 -13.64 -16.34 -9.76
N SER A 3 -14.56 -15.53 -10.26
CA SER A 3 -14.26 -14.55 -11.30
C SER A 3 -13.52 -13.40 -10.64
N ASP A 4 -12.20 -13.32 -10.85
CA ASP A 4 -11.42 -12.13 -10.51
C ASP A 4 -11.95 -10.96 -11.35
N LEU A 5 -12.78 -10.11 -10.73
CA LEU A 5 -13.38 -8.95 -11.38
C LEU A 5 -12.29 -7.89 -11.60
N TYR A 6 -11.68 -7.88 -12.77
CA TYR A 6 -10.82 -6.80 -13.24
C TYR A 6 -11.67 -5.70 -13.89
N SER A 7 -11.44 -4.44 -13.50
CA SER A 7 -12.12 -3.29 -14.10
C SER A 7 -11.26 -2.03 -14.03
N GLN A 8 -11.21 -1.29 -15.14
CA GLN A 8 -10.59 0.04 -15.19
C GLN A 8 -11.40 1.10 -14.40
N SER A 9 -12.61 0.77 -13.93
CA SER A 9 -13.39 1.67 -13.06
C SER A 9 -12.68 1.95 -11.73
N PHE A 10 -11.80 1.05 -11.27
CA PHE A 10 -10.99 1.25 -10.06
C PHE A 10 -9.89 2.30 -10.23
N ASN A 11 -9.61 2.75 -11.47
CA ASN A 11 -8.60 3.78 -11.74
C ASN A 11 -9.13 5.20 -11.58
N PHE A 12 -10.43 5.36 -11.31
CA PHE A 12 -11.04 6.65 -11.02
C PHE A 12 -10.92 6.95 -9.53
N GLN A 13 -9.78 7.53 -9.12
CA GLN A 13 -9.66 8.14 -7.80
C GLN A 13 -10.58 9.37 -7.72
N SER A 14 -11.77 9.23 -7.14
CA SER A 14 -12.39 10.38 -6.48
C SER A 14 -11.56 10.66 -5.23
N PHE A 15 -10.61 11.59 -5.34
CA PHE A 15 -9.79 12.06 -4.23
C PHE A 15 -10.67 12.90 -3.30
N LEU A 16 -11.43 12.23 -2.45
CA LEU A 16 -12.16 12.86 -1.37
C LEU A 16 -11.52 12.37 -0.08
N GLN A 17 -10.86 13.30 0.64
CA GLN A 17 -10.37 13.09 2.00
C GLN A 17 -11.43 12.45 2.91
N LYS A 18 -12.72 12.62 2.58
CA LYS A 18 -13.88 11.89 3.09
C LYS A 18 -14.96 11.90 1.99
N GLY A 19 -15.47 10.76 1.53
CA GLY A 19 -16.50 10.80 0.51
C GLY A 19 -17.15 9.46 0.19
N VAL A 20 -18.39 9.55 -0.24
CA VAL A 20 -19.06 8.48 -0.99
C VAL A 20 -18.70 8.71 -2.46
N ASP A 21 -18.11 7.74 -3.16
CA ASP A 21 -17.94 7.84 -4.61
C ASP A 21 -19.36 7.93 -5.23
N PRO A 22 -19.71 9.07 -5.86
CA PRO A 22 -21.08 9.31 -6.33
C PRO A 22 -21.51 8.37 -7.47
N ARG A 23 -20.58 7.60 -8.07
CA ARG A 23 -20.87 6.63 -9.13
C ARG A 23 -21.17 5.24 -8.60
N THR A 24 -20.60 4.87 -7.44
CA THR A 24 -20.73 3.52 -6.87
C THR A 24 -21.44 3.50 -5.52
N GLY A 25 -21.65 4.64 -4.88
CA GLY A 25 -22.22 4.74 -3.53
C GLY A 25 -21.27 4.23 -2.44
N GLN A 26 -19.98 4.01 -2.75
CA GLN A 26 -19.03 3.41 -1.82
C GLN A 26 -18.29 4.45 -0.99
N TYR A 27 -18.13 4.17 0.31
CA TYR A 27 -17.38 5.02 1.22
C TYR A 27 -15.89 4.63 1.23
N THR A 28 -15.03 5.57 0.87
CA THR A 28 -13.57 5.42 0.95
C THR A 28 -12.98 6.45 1.90
N VAL A 29 -11.97 6.04 2.67
CA VAL A 29 -11.21 6.92 3.58
C VAL A 29 -9.74 6.76 3.27
N SER A 30 -8.99 7.87 3.27
CA SER A 30 -7.53 7.86 3.18
C SER A 30 -6.95 8.78 4.25
N ILE A 31 -5.95 8.28 4.97
CA ILE A 31 -5.32 8.93 6.12
C ILE A 31 -3.82 8.96 5.86
N GLN A 32 -3.26 10.16 5.69
CA GLN A 32 -1.82 10.31 5.49
C GLN A 32 -1.06 9.98 6.78
N LEU A 33 -0.11 9.06 6.70
CA LEU A 33 0.70 8.60 7.82
C LEU A 33 2.11 9.18 7.79
N PHE A 34 2.69 9.29 6.59
CA PHE A 34 4.08 9.68 6.42
C PHE A 34 4.32 10.32 5.05
N VAL A 35 5.21 11.31 5.03
CA VAL A 35 5.76 11.90 3.81
C VAL A 35 7.28 11.88 3.94
N ALA A 36 7.96 11.30 2.96
CA ALA A 36 9.41 11.28 2.94
C ALA A 36 9.95 12.72 2.87
N PRO A 37 10.96 13.07 3.68
CA PRO A 37 11.52 14.42 3.77
C PRO A 37 12.44 14.72 2.57
N SER A 38 11.88 14.64 1.36
CA SER A 38 12.58 14.61 0.07
C SER A 38 13.47 15.83 -0.14
N GLU A 39 12.97 17.03 0.18
CA GLU A 39 13.73 18.28 0.03
C GLU A 39 14.93 18.38 0.97
N THR A 40 14.78 17.92 2.22
CA THR A 40 15.81 18.08 3.25
C THR A 40 16.84 16.95 3.22
N ARG A 41 16.45 15.75 2.77
CA ARG A 41 17.33 14.58 2.68
C ARG A 41 17.75 14.22 1.26
N ASN A 42 17.27 14.96 0.26
CA ASN A 42 17.44 14.62 -1.16
C ASN A 42 16.98 13.18 -1.47
N CYS A 43 16.04 12.63 -0.70
CA CYS A 43 15.57 11.26 -0.89
C CYS A 43 14.38 11.22 -1.87
N PRO A 44 14.05 10.03 -2.42
CA PRO A 44 12.89 9.87 -3.29
C PRO A 44 11.58 10.29 -2.60
N SER A 45 10.67 10.88 -3.38
CA SER A 45 9.34 11.21 -2.91
C SER A 45 8.53 9.95 -2.63
N LEU A 46 8.01 9.85 -1.40
CA LEU A 46 7.10 8.80 -1.00
C LEU A 46 6.09 9.38 -0.01
N GLU A 47 4.81 9.19 -0.30
CA GLU A 47 3.72 9.47 0.62
C GLU A 47 3.04 8.16 0.99
N LEU A 48 3.09 7.81 2.27
CA LEU A 48 2.42 6.64 2.82
C LEU A 48 1.10 7.06 3.48
N SER A 49 0.02 6.47 3.01
CA SER A 49 -1.35 6.70 3.46
C SER A 49 -2.04 5.37 3.73
N LEU A 50 -2.84 5.34 4.79
CA LEU A 50 -3.71 4.25 5.17
C LEU A 50 -5.08 4.47 4.54
N SER A 51 -5.50 3.56 3.67
CA SER A 51 -6.75 3.69 2.91
C SER A 51 -7.70 2.54 3.18
N TYR A 52 -9.01 2.83 3.24
CA TYR A 52 -10.07 1.84 3.33
C TYR A 52 -10.78 1.69 1.97
N ASN A 53 -10.89 0.46 1.51
CA ASN A 53 -11.72 0.06 0.37
C ASN A 53 -12.66 -1.08 0.79
N PRO A 54 -13.99 -0.89 0.76
CA PRO A 54 -14.94 -1.92 1.18
C PRO A 54 -14.91 -3.19 0.30
N LEU A 55 -14.45 -3.08 -0.95
CA LEU A 55 -14.31 -4.21 -1.88
C LEU A 55 -13.05 -5.04 -1.60
N ASN A 56 -12.11 -4.51 -0.84
CA ASN A 56 -10.93 -5.26 -0.43
C ASN A 56 -11.28 -6.15 0.76
N THR A 57 -11.45 -7.44 0.50
CA THR A 57 -11.78 -8.43 1.53
C THR A 57 -10.55 -8.99 2.26
N LYS A 58 -9.34 -8.54 1.90
CA LYS A 58 -8.09 -9.01 2.52
C LYS A 58 -7.79 -8.22 3.79
N ASP A 59 -7.25 -8.91 4.80
CA ASP A 59 -6.65 -8.30 5.99
C ASP A 59 -5.13 -8.50 5.94
N ILE A 60 -4.41 -7.40 5.73
CA ILE A 60 -2.94 -7.40 5.72
C ILE A 60 -2.32 -7.14 7.10
N GLY A 61 -3.12 -7.25 8.17
CA GLY A 61 -2.72 -6.95 9.54
C GLY A 61 -3.17 -5.59 10.02
N LEU A 62 -3.75 -4.75 9.15
CA LEU A 62 -4.28 -3.42 9.48
C LEU A 62 -5.78 -3.44 9.79
N GLY A 63 -6.46 -4.55 9.47
CA GLY A 63 -7.91 -4.66 9.44
C GLY A 63 -8.40 -4.95 8.02
N THR A 64 -9.45 -5.76 7.88
CA THR A 64 -10.08 -6.08 6.60
C THR A 64 -10.47 -4.80 5.86
N GLY A 65 -10.09 -4.69 4.59
CA GLY A 65 -10.35 -3.52 3.75
C GLY A 65 -9.35 -2.39 3.88
N TRP A 66 -8.46 -2.43 4.88
CA TRP A 66 -7.42 -1.43 5.07
C TRP A 66 -6.10 -1.85 4.42
N SER A 67 -5.48 -0.92 3.71
CA SER A 67 -4.18 -1.12 3.06
C SER A 67 -3.36 0.16 3.01
N PHE A 68 -2.04 0.01 2.84
CA PHE A 68 -1.19 1.12 2.43
C PHE A 68 -1.32 1.38 0.92
N ASN A 69 -1.15 2.63 0.51
CA ASN A 69 -1.10 3.05 -0.91
C ASN A 69 0.25 2.71 -1.59
N LEU A 70 0.74 1.50 -1.37
CA LEU A 70 1.98 1.03 -1.99
C LEU A 70 1.69 0.23 -3.25
N PRO A 71 2.58 0.30 -4.26
CA PRO A 71 2.46 -0.48 -5.47
C PRO A 71 2.55 -1.97 -5.12
N SER A 72 1.91 -2.82 -5.92
CA SER A 72 2.01 -4.26 -5.76
C SER A 72 1.71 -4.98 -7.05
N TYR A 73 2.22 -6.19 -7.20
CA TYR A 73 1.89 -7.04 -8.34
C TYR A 73 1.46 -8.43 -7.87
N ASP A 74 0.22 -8.81 -8.18
CA ASP A 74 -0.25 -10.18 -7.96
C ASP A 74 0.35 -11.10 -9.03
N HIS A 75 1.55 -11.61 -8.75
CA HIS A 75 2.31 -12.45 -9.66
C HIS A 75 1.83 -13.92 -9.67
N ARG A 76 0.88 -14.31 -8.80
CA ARG A 76 0.37 -15.69 -8.78
C ARG A 76 -1.01 -15.79 -9.41
N GLN A 77 -1.92 -14.88 -9.07
CA GLN A 77 -3.31 -14.90 -9.50
C GLN A 77 -3.74 -13.54 -10.05
N GLY A 78 -4.70 -13.50 -10.97
CA GLY A 78 -5.22 -12.24 -11.57
C GLY A 78 -4.24 -11.43 -12.45
N LYS A 79 -2.93 -11.52 -12.20
CA LYS A 79 -1.86 -10.78 -12.88
C LYS A 79 -2.10 -9.26 -12.86
N THR A 80 -2.55 -8.73 -11.74
CA THR A 80 -2.88 -7.30 -11.58
C THR A 80 -1.71 -6.53 -10.97
N LEU A 81 -1.31 -5.45 -11.63
CA LEU A 81 -0.32 -4.48 -11.17
C LEU A 81 -1.04 -3.23 -10.63
N LEU A 82 -0.89 -2.97 -9.34
CA LEU A 82 -1.25 -1.72 -8.68
C LEU A 82 -0.03 -0.79 -8.65
N LEU A 83 -0.20 0.44 -9.12
CA LEU A 83 0.83 1.48 -9.12
C LEU A 83 0.72 2.37 -7.88
N SER A 84 1.79 3.13 -7.61
CA SER A 84 1.81 4.17 -6.57
C SER A 84 0.80 5.30 -6.82
N SER A 85 0.37 5.49 -8.08
CA SER A 85 -0.73 6.41 -8.43
C SER A 85 -2.10 5.90 -7.99
N GLY A 86 -2.21 4.64 -7.55
CA GLY A 86 -3.47 3.95 -7.27
C GLY A 86 -4.14 3.33 -8.51
N GLU A 87 -3.56 3.51 -9.69
CA GLU A 87 -4.04 2.85 -10.91
C GLU A 87 -3.72 1.35 -10.87
N ASN A 88 -4.68 0.56 -11.30
CA ASN A 88 -4.62 -0.88 -11.46
C ASN A 88 -4.64 -1.25 -12.94
N PHE A 89 -3.74 -2.16 -13.33
CA PHE A 89 -3.62 -2.65 -14.69
C PHE A 89 -3.48 -4.16 -14.71
N GLN A 90 -4.13 -4.83 -15.65
CA GLN A 90 -3.87 -6.23 -15.91
C GLN A 90 -2.59 -6.39 -16.75
N ALA A 91 -1.67 -7.20 -16.25
CA ALA A 91 -0.43 -7.55 -16.92
C ALA A 91 -0.56 -8.92 -17.59
N THR A 92 0.13 -9.09 -18.71
CA THR A 92 0.41 -10.39 -19.29
C THR A 92 1.87 -10.73 -19.03
N GLU A 93 2.09 -11.85 -18.37
CA GLU A 93 3.41 -12.36 -18.05
C GLU A 93 3.62 -13.71 -18.73
N THR A 94 4.67 -13.81 -19.54
CA THR A 94 5.15 -15.05 -20.13
C THR A 94 6.56 -15.33 -19.65
N THR A 95 7.17 -16.43 -20.11
CA THR A 95 8.57 -16.75 -19.79
C THR A 95 9.57 -15.71 -20.31
N SER A 96 9.21 -14.96 -21.35
CA SER A 96 10.10 -14.03 -22.06
C SER A 96 9.60 -12.58 -22.08
N ALA A 97 8.36 -12.30 -21.67
CA ALA A 97 7.77 -10.98 -21.76
C ALA A 97 6.92 -10.64 -20.53
N PHE A 98 6.92 -9.35 -20.19
CA PHE A 98 6.01 -8.75 -19.23
C PHE A 98 5.49 -7.46 -19.85
N PHE A 99 4.19 -7.36 -20.07
CA PHE A 99 3.58 -6.16 -20.66
C PHE A 99 2.18 -5.89 -20.11
N ILE A 100 1.76 -4.64 -20.19
CA ILE A 100 0.46 -4.16 -19.74
C ILE A 100 -0.48 -4.04 -20.94
N GLN A 101 -1.66 -4.67 -20.88
CA GLN A 101 -2.58 -4.71 -22.03
C GLN A 101 -3.26 -3.35 -22.27
N ASP A 102 -3.77 -2.71 -21.21
CA ASP A 102 -4.69 -1.57 -21.31
C ASP A 102 -4.05 -0.20 -21.00
N GLN A 103 -2.77 -0.03 -21.33
CA GLN A 103 -2.04 1.22 -21.06
C GLN A 103 -2.33 2.30 -22.12
N LYS A 104 -3.50 2.96 -22.03
CA LYS A 104 -3.87 4.06 -22.95
C LYS A 104 -2.93 5.26 -22.85
N LEU A 105 -2.50 5.59 -21.63
CA LEU A 105 -1.50 6.62 -21.36
C LEU A 105 -0.18 5.95 -20.98
N LYS A 106 0.88 6.17 -21.76
CA LYS A 106 2.22 5.68 -21.45
C LYS A 106 2.85 6.49 -20.30
N SER A 107 2.32 6.37 -19.09
CA SER A 107 2.78 7.05 -17.87
C SER A 107 3.91 6.31 -17.16
N PHE A 108 4.07 5.01 -17.41
CA PHE A 108 5.10 4.14 -16.83
C PHE A 108 5.53 3.04 -17.80
N GLN A 109 6.60 2.33 -17.47
CA GLN A 109 7.00 1.08 -18.11
C GLN A 109 7.20 0.05 -17.00
N ALA A 110 6.64 -1.14 -17.17
CA ALA A 110 6.84 -2.24 -16.24
C ALA A 110 7.51 -3.41 -16.97
N LYS A 111 8.49 -4.03 -16.32
CA LYS A 111 9.20 -5.20 -16.86
C LYS A 111 9.58 -6.14 -15.73
N ARG A 112 9.72 -7.43 -16.06
CA ARG A 112 10.29 -8.42 -15.14
C ARG A 112 11.81 -8.31 -15.15
N THR A 113 12.43 -8.23 -13.97
CA THR A 113 13.87 -8.05 -13.77
C THR A 113 14.41 -9.15 -12.86
N GLY A 114 14.55 -10.37 -13.36
CA GLY A 114 15.09 -11.48 -12.56
C GLY A 114 15.32 -12.73 -13.39
N SER A 115 16.17 -13.64 -12.88
CA SER A 115 16.28 -15.00 -13.43
C SER A 115 14.98 -15.76 -13.18
N SER A 116 14.78 -16.87 -13.88
CA SER A 116 13.59 -17.72 -13.84
C SER A 116 13.13 -18.17 -12.44
N ALA A 117 13.92 -17.97 -11.39
CA ALA A 117 13.64 -18.32 -9.99
C ALA A 117 13.25 -17.13 -9.07
N GLY A 118 13.31 -15.87 -9.55
CA GLY A 118 12.98 -14.69 -8.75
C GLY A 118 11.95 -13.77 -9.42
N SER A 119 10.81 -13.56 -8.76
CA SER A 119 9.69 -12.70 -9.21
C SER A 119 9.96 -11.22 -8.89
N THR A 120 11.04 -10.68 -9.43
CA THR A 120 11.39 -9.26 -9.30
C THR A 120 10.89 -8.51 -10.53
N TYR A 121 10.30 -7.35 -10.30
CA TYR A 121 9.72 -6.49 -11.33
C TYR A 121 10.22 -5.06 -11.12
N GLU A 122 10.42 -4.34 -12.22
CA GLU A 122 10.77 -2.93 -12.23
C GLU A 122 9.62 -2.14 -12.85
N VAL A 123 9.20 -1.07 -12.17
CA VAL A 123 8.21 -0.11 -12.65
C VAL A 123 8.87 1.26 -12.73
N ALA A 124 9.11 1.75 -13.94
CA ALA A 124 9.74 3.04 -14.21
C ALA A 124 8.68 4.07 -14.66
N TYR A 125 8.52 5.15 -13.91
CA TYR A 125 7.54 6.20 -14.19
C TYR A 125 8.14 7.31 -15.04
N LYS A 126 7.29 8.05 -15.76
CA LYS A 126 7.70 9.24 -16.53
C LYS A 126 8.36 10.34 -15.69
N SER A 127 8.10 10.39 -14.39
CA SER A 127 8.75 11.32 -13.46
C SER A 127 10.24 11.03 -13.24
N GLY A 128 10.72 9.86 -13.69
CA GLY A 128 12.08 9.37 -13.39
C GLY A 128 12.16 8.55 -12.10
N GLN A 129 11.07 8.42 -11.35
CA GLN A 129 10.98 7.48 -10.23
C GLN A 129 10.96 6.04 -10.76
N VAL A 130 11.67 5.13 -10.08
CA VAL A 130 11.72 3.70 -10.43
C VAL A 130 11.49 2.88 -9.18
N GLU A 131 10.57 1.91 -9.26
CA GLU A 131 10.21 1.04 -8.13
C GLU A 131 10.58 -0.39 -8.46
N ILE A 132 11.30 -1.04 -7.55
CA ILE A 132 11.65 -2.45 -7.64
C ILE A 132 10.73 -3.24 -6.72
N LEU A 133 9.91 -4.11 -7.31
CA LEU A 133 8.98 -4.97 -6.60
C LEU A 133 9.55 -6.38 -6.53
N SER A 134 9.41 -7.07 -5.39
CA SER A 134 9.87 -8.46 -5.23
C SER A 134 8.84 -9.30 -4.50
N GLY A 135 8.61 -10.50 -5.03
CA GLY A 135 7.87 -11.57 -4.34
C GLY A 135 8.75 -12.44 -3.44
N PHE A 136 10.04 -12.07 -3.27
CA PHE A 136 11.05 -12.82 -2.52
C PHE A 136 11.09 -14.30 -2.91
N ASN A 137 11.40 -14.58 -4.18
CA ASN A 137 11.40 -15.94 -4.77
C ASN A 137 10.08 -16.67 -4.55
N ASN A 138 8.96 -15.96 -4.79
CA ASN A 138 7.61 -16.48 -4.62
C ASN A 138 7.30 -16.90 -3.16
N THR A 139 8.01 -16.36 -2.16
CA THR A 139 7.67 -16.56 -0.74
C THR A 139 6.40 -15.80 -0.36
N TYR A 140 6.19 -14.66 -1.00
CA TYR A 140 4.97 -13.86 -0.88
C TYR A 140 3.97 -14.19 -1.98
N ASN A 141 2.69 -14.01 -1.68
CA ASN A 141 1.60 -14.18 -2.65
C ASN A 141 1.52 -13.03 -3.68
N GLN A 142 2.26 -11.94 -3.45
CA GLN A 142 2.33 -10.75 -4.31
C GLN A 142 3.73 -10.12 -4.21
N SER A 143 4.13 -9.40 -5.25
CA SER A 143 5.40 -8.66 -5.26
C SER A 143 5.15 -7.26 -4.71
N VAL A 144 5.98 -6.86 -3.74
CA VAL A 144 5.87 -5.59 -3.01
C VAL A 144 7.15 -4.77 -3.19
N PRO A 145 7.11 -3.44 -3.10
CA PRO A 145 8.29 -2.60 -3.30
C PRO A 145 9.34 -2.88 -2.24
N ILE A 146 10.55 -3.19 -2.68
CA ILE A 146 11.73 -3.34 -1.82
C ILE A 146 12.67 -2.14 -1.95
N THR A 147 12.57 -1.40 -3.05
CA THR A 147 13.38 -0.21 -3.32
C THR A 147 12.61 0.77 -4.18
N ILE A 148 12.70 2.06 -3.83
CA ILE A 148 12.15 3.17 -4.61
C ILE A 148 13.30 4.11 -4.93
N TYR A 149 13.64 4.28 -6.20
CA TYR A 149 14.64 5.21 -6.68
C TYR A 149 13.99 6.52 -7.11
N GLY A 150 14.61 7.63 -6.75
CA GLY A 150 14.29 8.95 -7.27
C GLY A 150 15.05 9.22 -8.57
N ALA A 151 14.64 10.24 -9.32
CA ALA A 151 15.32 10.66 -10.56
C ALA A 151 16.80 11.06 -10.33
N ASN A 152 17.17 11.38 -9.10
CA ASN A 152 18.53 11.71 -8.67
C ASN A 152 19.39 10.47 -8.35
N GLY A 153 18.86 9.25 -8.49
CA GLY A 153 19.56 8.00 -8.20
C GLY A 153 19.62 7.62 -6.71
N ARG A 154 19.10 8.46 -5.80
CA ARG A 154 18.93 8.10 -4.38
C ARG A 154 17.77 7.13 -4.21
N ALA A 155 17.77 6.39 -3.11
CA ALA A 155 16.82 5.31 -2.91
C ALA A 155 16.23 5.30 -1.49
N LEU A 156 14.97 4.90 -1.39
CA LEU A 156 14.39 4.39 -0.15
C LEU A 156 14.35 2.86 -0.21
N SER A 157 14.75 2.20 0.87
CA SER A 157 14.55 0.75 1.05
C SER A 157 13.31 0.49 1.89
N LEU A 158 12.59 -0.58 1.52
CA LEU A 158 11.38 -1.01 2.24
C LEU A 158 11.59 -2.45 2.72
N GLU A 159 11.47 -2.65 4.02
CA GLU A 159 11.54 -3.97 4.64
C GLU A 159 10.13 -4.52 4.88
N TRP A 160 10.01 -5.85 4.75
CA TRP A 160 8.75 -6.56 4.89
C TRP A 160 8.91 -7.76 5.82
N THR A 161 7.93 -7.95 6.68
CA THR A 161 7.79 -9.14 7.52
C THR A 161 6.71 -10.07 6.97
N ARG A 162 6.87 -11.35 7.28
CA ARG A 162 6.00 -12.40 6.77
C ARG A 162 4.89 -12.72 7.76
N ASN A 163 3.65 -12.77 7.27
CA ASN A 163 2.52 -13.39 7.97
C ASN A 163 1.88 -14.44 7.04
N GLY A 164 2.27 -15.71 7.19
CA GLY A 164 1.94 -16.71 6.17
C GLY A 164 2.56 -16.32 4.82
N GLU A 165 1.80 -16.26 3.74
CA GLU A 165 2.30 -15.75 2.45
C GLU A 165 2.03 -14.25 2.24
N GLN A 166 1.39 -13.59 3.20
CA GLN A 166 1.03 -12.18 3.11
C GLN A 166 2.21 -11.31 3.58
N PRO A 167 2.78 -10.47 2.70
CA PRO A 167 3.78 -9.49 3.11
C PRO A 167 3.15 -8.37 3.93
N ARG A 168 3.84 -7.94 4.99
CA ARG A 168 3.49 -6.78 5.82
C ARG A 168 4.66 -5.81 5.91
N LEU A 169 4.44 -4.55 5.54
CA LEU A 169 5.49 -3.52 5.58
C LEU A 169 5.97 -3.39 7.02
N SER A 170 7.27 -3.49 7.26
CA SER A 170 7.85 -3.30 8.60
C SER A 170 8.68 -2.03 8.69
N LYS A 171 9.41 -1.63 7.65
CA LYS A 171 10.21 -0.39 7.69
C LYS A 171 10.29 0.33 6.35
N ILE A 172 10.51 1.63 6.42
CA ILE A 172 10.97 2.48 5.33
C ILE A 172 12.26 3.16 5.79
N GLN A 173 13.31 3.08 4.98
CA GLN A 173 14.66 3.55 5.32
C GLN A 173 15.28 4.40 4.20
N ASP A 174 16.15 5.33 4.59
CA ASP A 174 17.07 6.07 3.69
C ASP A 174 18.50 5.75 4.13
N GLY A 175 19.14 4.80 3.46
CA GLY A 175 20.38 4.19 3.94
C GLY A 175 20.15 3.40 5.23
N GLU A 176 20.93 3.71 6.28
CA GLU A 176 20.81 3.09 7.60
C GLU A 176 19.70 3.73 8.46
N ASP A 177 19.23 4.93 8.10
CA ASP A 177 18.24 5.66 8.89
C ASP A 177 16.84 5.07 8.69
N VAL A 178 16.21 4.65 9.79
CA VAL A 178 14.80 4.22 9.79
C VAL A 178 13.90 5.46 9.84
N LEU A 179 13.15 5.69 8.77
CA LEU A 179 12.21 6.82 8.66
C LEU A 179 10.83 6.47 9.21
N LEU A 180 10.41 5.22 9.04
CA LEU A 180 9.13 4.71 9.53
C LEU A 180 9.27 3.23 9.89
N GLU A 181 8.67 2.84 11.01
CA GLU A 181 8.58 1.45 11.46
C GLU A 181 7.12 1.07 11.75
N VAL A 182 6.73 -0.14 11.37
CA VAL A 182 5.41 -0.71 11.64
C VAL A 182 5.57 -1.99 12.44
N GLN A 183 4.90 -2.06 13.59
CA GLN A 183 4.89 -3.24 14.45
C GLN A 183 3.47 -3.78 14.55
N TYR A 184 3.30 -5.07 14.24
CA TYR A 184 1.99 -5.72 14.22
C TYR A 184 1.84 -6.63 15.43
N SER A 185 0.66 -6.56 16.05
CA SER A 185 0.12 -7.58 16.95
C SER A 185 -1.33 -7.91 16.55
N ASP A 186 -1.93 -8.91 17.18
CA ASP A 186 -3.29 -9.31 16.84
C ASP A 186 -4.33 -8.23 17.15
N ALA A 187 -4.17 -7.51 18.27
CA ALA A 187 -5.11 -6.48 18.72
C ALA A 187 -4.68 -5.05 18.38
N GLN A 188 -3.41 -4.83 18.07
CA GLN A 188 -2.85 -3.49 17.90
C GLN A 188 -1.77 -3.44 16.81
N VAL A 189 -1.75 -2.36 16.04
CA VAL A 189 -0.62 -2.03 15.16
C VAL A 189 -0.10 -0.65 15.52
N THR A 190 1.21 -0.50 15.66
CA THR A 190 1.85 0.80 15.85
C THR A 190 2.64 1.17 14.61
N ILE A 191 2.54 2.44 14.19
CA ILE A 191 3.26 3.00 13.05
C ILE A 191 4.03 4.20 13.57
N THR A 192 5.34 4.08 13.71
CA THR A 192 6.21 5.08 14.32
C THR A 192 7.06 5.74 13.25
N LYS A 193 6.94 7.06 13.10
CA LYS A 193 7.85 7.88 12.32
C LYS A 193 9.09 8.22 13.13
N ALA A 194 10.24 8.30 12.47
CA ALA A 194 11.54 8.64 13.05
C ALA A 194 11.82 7.91 14.39
N PRO A 195 11.67 6.56 14.44
CA PRO A 195 11.84 5.79 15.66
C PRO A 195 13.24 5.99 16.27
N GLY A 196 13.32 6.01 17.59
CA GLY A 196 14.58 6.20 18.33
C GLY A 196 15.08 7.66 18.38
N THR A 197 14.33 8.61 17.82
CA THR A 197 14.68 10.04 17.85
C THR A 197 13.72 10.85 18.75
N THR A 198 14.10 12.08 19.09
CA THR A 198 13.22 13.01 19.83
C THR A 198 12.02 13.49 19.00
N ALA A 199 12.05 13.32 17.68
CA ALA A 199 10.95 13.64 16.77
C ALA A 199 10.02 12.43 16.51
N ALA A 200 10.18 11.34 17.28
CA ALA A 200 9.37 10.15 17.13
C ALA A 200 7.89 10.46 17.32
N SER A 201 7.05 9.94 16.41
CA SER A 201 5.60 10.13 16.45
C SER A 201 4.90 8.86 16.00
N THR A 202 3.96 8.37 16.81
CA THR A 202 3.35 7.05 16.62
C THR A 202 1.84 7.12 16.42
N PHE A 203 1.36 6.56 15.32
CA PHE A 203 -0.04 6.21 15.13
C PHE A 203 -0.31 4.85 15.76
N THR A 204 -1.46 4.71 16.42
CA THR A 204 -1.88 3.44 17.01
C THR A 204 -3.23 3.00 16.45
N LEU A 205 -3.24 1.84 15.82
CA LEU A 205 -4.43 1.20 15.27
C LEU A 205 -4.90 0.11 16.24
N ILE A 206 -6.16 0.17 16.69
CA ILE A 206 -6.76 -0.85 17.55
C ILE A 206 -7.72 -1.71 16.74
N ARG A 207 -7.48 -3.01 16.76
CA ARG A 207 -8.19 -4.01 15.98
C ARG A 207 -9.04 -4.91 16.88
N ARG A 208 -10.22 -5.30 16.38
CA ARG A 208 -11.08 -6.32 16.98
C ARG A 208 -11.69 -7.17 15.88
N ASN A 209 -11.63 -8.49 16.01
CA ASN A 209 -12.19 -9.44 15.03
C ASN A 209 -11.77 -9.12 13.58
N ALA A 210 -10.48 -8.89 13.36
CA ALA A 210 -9.91 -8.50 12.07
C ALA A 210 -10.40 -7.16 11.49
N GLN A 211 -11.13 -6.33 12.23
CA GLN A 211 -11.54 -4.99 11.82
C GLN A 211 -10.75 -3.90 12.55
N LEU A 212 -10.40 -2.82 11.86
CA LEU A 212 -9.81 -1.63 12.48
C LEU A 212 -10.92 -0.84 13.17
N THR A 213 -10.93 -0.80 14.50
CA THR A 213 -11.99 -0.13 15.27
C THR A 213 -11.62 1.26 15.75
N GLN A 214 -10.33 1.52 15.96
CA GLN A 214 -9.87 2.83 16.38
C GLN A 214 -8.52 3.19 15.74
N LEU A 215 -8.32 4.47 15.45
CA LEU A 215 -7.02 5.05 15.10
C LEU A 215 -6.73 6.22 16.04
N LYS A 216 -5.68 6.08 16.85
CA LYS A 216 -5.11 7.16 17.65
C LYS A 216 -4.00 7.84 16.86
N LEU A 217 -4.12 9.16 16.69
CA LEU A 217 -3.12 10.01 16.05
C LEU A 217 -1.95 10.28 17.01
N PRO A 218 -0.76 10.65 16.51
CA PRO A 218 0.38 11.06 17.32
C PRO A 218 0.16 12.46 17.90
N LEU A 219 -0.87 12.60 18.72
CA LEU A 219 -1.27 13.80 19.45
C LEU A 219 -1.27 13.48 20.95
N ASP A 220 -1.55 14.47 21.78
CA ASP A 220 -1.63 14.31 23.23
C ASP A 220 -2.59 13.18 23.63
N ASP A 221 -2.29 12.48 24.73
CA ASP A 221 -2.99 11.27 25.15
C ASP A 221 -4.49 11.48 25.41
N ASP A 222 -4.89 12.70 25.74
CA ASP A 222 -6.28 13.10 25.97
C ASP A 222 -7.08 13.28 24.67
N THR A 223 -6.42 13.25 23.50
CA THR A 223 -7.11 13.36 22.22
C THR A 223 -7.87 12.06 21.94
N PRO A 224 -9.20 12.11 21.76
CA PRO A 224 -9.98 10.90 21.50
C PRO A 224 -9.57 10.27 20.16
N PRO A 225 -9.45 8.93 20.10
CA PRO A 225 -9.12 8.26 18.86
C PRO A 225 -10.29 8.34 17.87
N TRP A 226 -9.98 8.34 16.58
CA TRP A 226 -11.00 8.16 15.55
C TRP A 226 -11.59 6.77 15.67
N GLN A 227 -12.91 6.67 15.72
CA GLN A 227 -13.59 5.38 15.82
C GLN A 227 -14.14 4.96 14.47
N PHE A 228 -14.08 3.67 14.18
CA PHE A 228 -14.65 3.09 12.96
C PHE A 228 -15.65 2.01 13.35
N SER A 229 -16.85 2.10 12.79
CA SER A 229 -17.90 1.09 12.92
C SER A 229 -18.28 0.55 11.56
N TYR A 230 -18.59 -0.73 11.52
CA TYR A 230 -18.80 -1.50 10.31
C TYR A 230 -20.24 -2.00 10.30
N THR A 231 -21.04 -1.53 9.34
CA THR A 231 -22.40 -2.03 9.15
C THR A 231 -22.46 -2.91 7.90
N PRO A 232 -23.00 -4.14 8.00
CA PRO A 232 -23.32 -4.91 6.82
C PRO A 232 -24.46 -4.21 6.09
N SER A 233 -24.19 -3.66 4.90
CA SER A 233 -25.24 -3.40 3.93
C SER A 233 -25.42 -4.65 3.08
N ALA A 234 -26.55 -4.81 2.40
CA ALA A 234 -26.95 -6.06 1.72
C ALA A 234 -25.94 -6.62 0.70
N THR A 235 -24.91 -5.84 0.32
CA THR A 235 -23.81 -6.25 -0.56
C THR A 235 -22.40 -5.86 -0.11
N ASP A 236 -22.19 -4.93 0.84
CA ASP A 236 -20.85 -4.42 1.26
C ASP A 236 -20.78 -3.93 2.72
N LEU A 237 -19.55 -3.80 3.26
CA LEU A 237 -19.23 -3.32 4.60
C LEU A 237 -19.02 -1.78 4.62
N CYS A 238 -19.94 -1.04 5.24
CA CYS A 238 -19.84 0.42 5.33
C CYS A 238 -19.09 0.84 6.60
N VAL A 239 -18.06 1.68 6.45
CA VAL A 239 -17.35 2.32 7.57
C VAL A 239 -18.00 3.65 7.90
N SER A 240 -18.34 3.86 9.17
CA SER A 240 -18.73 5.16 9.70
C SER A 240 -17.75 5.60 10.80
N HIS A 241 -17.43 6.89 10.87
CA HIS A 241 -16.67 7.47 11.97
C HIS A 241 -17.54 8.40 12.82
N ARG A 242 -17.24 8.47 14.12
CA ARG A 242 -17.70 9.50 15.06
C ARG A 242 -16.50 10.17 15.68
#